data_AF-A0A9D9LM29-F1
#
_entry.id   AF-A0A9D9LM29-F1
#
_cell.length_a   1.000
_cell.length_b   1.000
_cell.length_c   1.000
_cell.angle_alpha   90.00
_cell.angle_beta   90.00
_cell.angle_gamma   90.00
#
_symmetry.space_group_name_H-M   'P 1'
#
loop_
_entity.id
_entity.type
_entity.pdbx_description
1 polymer ?
#
loop_
_entity_poly.entity_id
_entity_poly.type
_entity_poly.pdbx_seq_one_letter_code
_entity_poly.pdbx_strand_id
1 'polypeptide(L)'
;TQEFTKEVLNHMRERLSDYQEAYGDLYNLEATPAESTTYRLAKHDLRRYPEIVTAADTKNGETPYYTNSSHLPVGYSDDIFAALDIQDELQTLYTSGTVFHAFLGEKLPSWKSAATLIRTIAENYKLPYYTLSPTYSVCKNHGYIAGEVYTCPHCGEKTEVYSRITGYYRPVQNWNDGKTQEYKDRVVYAPEKFGNKKPILGEMPYAADECECAAAEPEKLLLFTTKTCPKCRMAKMFLDQAGIQYETVVADDNPDLAREYGIKEAPTLVVITAEGATKIANPSNIKAFCDATVKA
;
A
#
# COMPACT_ATOMS: atom_id res chain seq x y z
N THR A 1 -18.87 -25.57 -1.17
CA THR A 1 -17.61 -24.92 -1.61
C THR A 1 -17.08 -23.93 -0.58
N GLN A 2 -17.87 -22.96 -0.07
CA GLN A 2 -17.41 -22.11 1.05
C GLN A 2 -17.53 -22.80 2.42
N GLU A 3 -18.69 -23.39 2.72
CA GLU A 3 -18.91 -24.14 3.98
C GLU A 3 -17.87 -25.24 4.18
N PHE A 4 -17.59 -26.03 3.14
CA PHE A 4 -16.54 -27.04 3.19
C PHE A 4 -15.16 -26.44 3.54
N THR A 5 -14.79 -25.29 2.99
CA THR A 5 -13.54 -24.61 3.35
C THR A 5 -13.53 -24.21 4.83
N LYS A 6 -14.66 -23.70 5.35
CA LYS A 6 -14.80 -23.37 6.78
C LYS A 6 -14.68 -24.60 7.66
N GLU A 7 -15.34 -25.70 7.29
CA GLU A 7 -15.26 -26.98 7.99
C GLU A 7 -13.81 -27.47 8.07
N VAL A 8 -13.06 -27.41 6.96
CA VAL A 8 -11.65 -27.80 6.91
C VAL A 8 -10.79 -26.88 7.79
N LEU A 9 -10.97 -25.56 7.70
CA LEU A 9 -10.19 -24.61 8.51
C LEU A 9 -10.49 -24.76 10.01
N ASN A 10 -11.77 -24.93 10.39
CA ASN A 10 -12.16 -25.19 11.77
C ASN A 10 -11.63 -26.53 12.27
N HIS A 11 -11.71 -27.58 11.46
CA HIS A 11 -11.09 -28.86 11.79
C HIS A 11 -9.59 -28.71 12.06
N MET A 12 -8.86 -27.98 11.21
CA MET A 12 -7.44 -27.70 11.46
C MET A 12 -7.24 -26.94 12.78
N ARG A 13 -8.03 -25.91 13.08
CA ARG A 13 -7.95 -25.15 14.34
C ARG A 13 -8.18 -26.02 15.57
N GLU A 14 -9.19 -26.88 15.55
CA GLU A 14 -9.49 -27.82 16.63
C GLU A 14 -8.30 -28.76 16.86
N ARG A 15 -7.73 -29.32 15.79
CA ARG A 15 -6.54 -30.16 15.87
C ARG A 15 -5.32 -29.42 16.42
N LEU A 16 -5.13 -28.15 16.05
CA LEU A 16 -4.06 -27.34 16.63
C LEU A 16 -4.29 -27.14 18.13
N SER A 17 -5.53 -26.89 18.58
CA SER A 17 -5.85 -26.80 20.01
C SER A 17 -5.48 -28.07 20.77
N ASP A 18 -5.85 -29.25 20.23
CA ASP A 18 -5.47 -30.54 20.81
C ASP A 18 -3.95 -30.68 20.94
N TYR A 19 -3.20 -30.23 19.92
CA TYR A 19 -1.74 -30.28 19.92
C TYR A 19 -1.13 -29.34 20.96
N GLN A 20 -1.72 -28.15 21.17
CA GLN A 20 -1.25 -27.23 22.21
C GLN A 20 -1.39 -27.85 23.60
N GLU A 21 -2.51 -28.51 23.88
CA GLU A 21 -2.71 -29.21 25.17
C GLU A 21 -1.76 -30.40 25.33
N ALA A 22 -1.55 -31.17 24.25
CA ALA A 22 -0.73 -32.37 24.28
C ALA A 22 0.78 -32.09 24.43
N TYR A 23 1.27 -31.03 23.78
CA TYR A 23 2.71 -30.75 23.70
C TYR A 23 3.16 -29.55 24.55
N GLY A 24 2.23 -28.70 24.99
CA GLY A 24 2.54 -27.50 25.78
C GLY A 24 3.11 -26.32 24.99
N ASP A 25 3.20 -26.45 23.66
CA ASP A 25 3.64 -25.39 22.74
C ASP A 25 2.43 -24.67 22.12
N LEU A 26 2.60 -23.43 21.68
CA LEU A 26 1.57 -22.69 20.94
C LEU A 26 1.66 -23.01 19.44
N TYR A 27 0.53 -23.36 18.85
CA TYR A 27 0.40 -23.66 17.43
C TYR A 27 -0.61 -22.72 16.77
N ASN A 28 -0.30 -22.27 15.57
CA ASN A 28 -1.10 -21.30 14.83
C ASN A 28 -1.41 -21.80 13.41
N LEU A 29 -2.51 -21.30 12.86
CA LEU A 29 -2.93 -21.59 11.49
C LEU A 29 -2.61 -20.36 10.63
N GLU A 30 -1.70 -20.54 9.68
CA GLU A 30 -1.20 -19.48 8.79
C GLU A 30 -1.65 -19.70 7.35
N ALA A 31 -2.10 -18.62 6.70
CA ALA A 31 -2.26 -18.58 5.26
C ALA A 31 -0.88 -18.37 4.61
N THR A 32 -0.13 -19.47 4.47
CA THR A 32 1.26 -19.45 3.98
C THR A 32 1.37 -18.69 2.64
N PRO A 33 2.31 -17.75 2.46
CA PRO A 33 2.48 -17.02 1.19
C PRO A 33 2.84 -17.89 -0.02
N ALA A 34 3.43 -19.06 0.24
CA ALA A 34 3.69 -20.17 -0.70
C ALA A 34 4.25 -19.78 -2.09
N GLU A 35 5.07 -18.73 -2.19
CA GLU A 35 5.55 -18.14 -3.46
C GLU A 35 6.05 -19.16 -4.50
N SER A 36 6.90 -20.09 -4.07
CA SER A 36 7.42 -21.17 -4.92
C SER A 36 6.66 -22.49 -4.74
N THR A 37 5.99 -22.65 -3.59
CA THR A 37 5.33 -23.89 -3.21
C THR A 37 4.08 -24.14 -4.06
N THR A 38 3.29 -23.10 -4.37
CA THR A 38 2.10 -23.25 -5.22
C THR A 38 2.43 -23.80 -6.61
N TYR A 39 3.49 -23.27 -7.23
CA TYR A 39 4.02 -23.76 -8.51
C TYR A 39 4.57 -25.19 -8.38
N ARG A 40 5.42 -25.42 -7.37
CA ARG A 40 6.14 -26.69 -7.22
C ARG A 40 5.19 -27.85 -6.96
N LEU A 41 4.21 -27.68 -6.07
CA LEU A 41 3.21 -28.71 -5.78
C LEU A 41 2.38 -29.02 -7.02
N ALA A 42 1.81 -28.00 -7.67
CA ALA A 42 1.01 -28.20 -8.88
C ALA A 42 1.80 -28.92 -10.00
N LYS A 43 3.08 -28.59 -10.18
CA LYS A 43 3.97 -29.27 -11.15
C LYS A 43 4.21 -30.74 -10.81
N HIS A 44 4.41 -31.08 -9.54
CA HIS A 44 4.61 -32.46 -9.12
C HIS A 44 3.33 -33.28 -9.21
N ASP A 45 2.21 -32.68 -8.81
CA ASP A 45 0.92 -33.34 -8.84
C ASP A 45 0.45 -33.58 -10.26
N LEU A 46 0.62 -32.62 -11.18
CA LEU A 46 0.31 -32.83 -12.60
C LEU A 46 1.13 -33.97 -13.22
N ARG A 47 2.40 -34.13 -12.81
CA ARG A 47 3.23 -35.26 -13.26
C ARG A 47 2.71 -36.60 -12.76
N ARG A 48 2.24 -36.64 -11.51
CA ARG A 48 1.78 -37.87 -10.86
C ARG A 48 0.35 -38.23 -11.24
N TYR A 49 -0.48 -37.22 -11.46
CA TYR A 49 -1.91 -37.29 -11.71
C TYR A 49 -2.23 -36.36 -12.90
N PRO A 50 -2.10 -36.84 -14.15
CA PRO A 50 -2.27 -36.01 -15.34
C PRO A 50 -3.64 -35.33 -15.46
N GLU A 51 -4.67 -35.90 -14.84
CA GLU A 51 -6.05 -35.38 -14.82
C GLU A 51 -6.33 -34.38 -13.68
N ILE A 52 -5.32 -34.05 -12.85
CA ILE A 52 -5.53 -33.13 -11.73
C ILE A 52 -5.86 -31.72 -12.23
N VAL A 53 -6.78 -31.05 -11.53
CA VAL A 53 -7.11 -29.65 -11.80
C VAL A 53 -6.15 -28.75 -11.05
N THR A 54 -5.53 -27.82 -11.78
CA THR A 54 -4.74 -26.71 -11.20
C THR A 54 -5.46 -25.38 -11.44
N ALA A 55 -4.94 -24.28 -10.91
CA ALA A 55 -5.53 -22.96 -11.14
C ALA A 55 -5.35 -22.47 -12.58
N ALA A 56 -4.29 -22.92 -13.26
CA ALA A 56 -4.00 -22.60 -14.66
C ALA A 56 -4.65 -23.60 -15.64
N ASP A 57 -4.86 -23.16 -16.88
CA ASP A 57 -5.28 -24.01 -17.99
C ASP A 57 -4.10 -24.77 -18.60
N THR A 58 -3.64 -25.79 -17.86
CA THR A 58 -2.51 -26.63 -18.26
C THR A 58 -2.76 -27.42 -19.55
N LYS A 59 -4.03 -27.60 -19.95
CA LYS A 59 -4.38 -28.27 -21.22
C LYS A 59 -4.01 -27.41 -22.43
N ASN A 60 -4.03 -26.09 -22.26
CA ASN A 60 -3.59 -25.12 -23.25
C ASN A 60 -2.10 -24.73 -23.10
N GLY A 61 -1.32 -25.52 -22.36
CA GLY A 61 0.13 -25.33 -22.22
C GLY A 61 0.53 -24.27 -21.18
N GLU A 62 -0.41 -23.80 -20.36
CA GLU A 62 -0.10 -22.85 -19.29
C GLU A 62 0.72 -23.50 -18.18
N THR A 63 1.45 -22.65 -17.44
CA THR A 63 2.28 -23.11 -16.34
C THR A 63 1.42 -23.43 -15.12
N PRO A 64 1.46 -24.67 -14.57
CA PRO A 64 0.58 -25.05 -13.45
C PRO A 64 0.91 -24.29 -12.18
N TYR A 65 -0.11 -23.85 -11.44
CA TYR A 65 0.04 -23.35 -10.06
C TYR A 65 -1.23 -23.61 -9.27
N TYR A 66 -1.14 -23.48 -7.94
CA TYR A 66 -2.31 -23.42 -7.06
C TYR A 66 -2.52 -22.01 -6.52
N THR A 67 -3.77 -21.66 -6.24
CA THR A 67 -4.10 -20.44 -5.54
C THR A 67 -3.56 -20.49 -4.11
N ASN A 68 -3.07 -19.37 -3.61
CA ASN A 68 -2.49 -19.29 -2.28
C ASN A 68 -3.54 -19.51 -1.18
N SER A 69 -3.27 -20.43 -0.24
CA SER A 69 -4.12 -20.65 0.94
C SER A 69 -5.60 -20.84 0.57
N SER A 70 -6.51 -20.08 1.20
CA SER A 70 -7.95 -20.09 0.87
C SER A 70 -8.39 -18.85 0.07
N HIS A 71 -7.45 -18.19 -0.63
CA HIS A 71 -7.80 -17.07 -1.50
C HIS A 71 -8.72 -17.52 -2.64
N LEU A 72 -9.49 -16.58 -3.19
CA LEU A 72 -10.22 -16.80 -4.43
C LEU A 72 -9.23 -17.00 -5.59
N PRO A 73 -9.61 -17.76 -6.64
CA PRO A 73 -8.86 -17.79 -7.89
C PRO A 73 -8.60 -16.36 -8.39
N VAL A 74 -7.40 -16.10 -8.90
CA VAL A 74 -6.94 -14.74 -9.23
C VAL A 74 -7.73 -14.07 -10.37
N GLY A 75 -8.44 -14.84 -11.18
CA GLY A 75 -9.35 -14.35 -12.22
C GLY A 75 -10.84 -14.40 -11.85
N TYR A 76 -11.19 -14.61 -10.57
CA TYR A 76 -12.57 -14.89 -10.16
C TYR A 76 -13.54 -13.70 -10.33
N SER A 77 -13.12 -12.49 -9.93
CA SER A 77 -13.97 -11.31 -9.96
C SER A 77 -13.13 -10.03 -10.02
N ASP A 78 -13.66 -9.01 -10.70
CA ASP A 78 -13.14 -7.64 -10.69
C ASP A 78 -13.89 -6.73 -9.72
N ASP A 79 -14.85 -7.25 -8.95
CA ASP A 79 -15.54 -6.55 -7.86
C ASP A 79 -14.90 -6.91 -6.51
N ILE A 80 -14.27 -5.91 -5.89
CA ILE A 80 -13.59 -6.06 -4.61
C ILE A 80 -14.56 -6.45 -3.48
N PHE A 81 -15.78 -5.92 -3.48
CA PHE A 81 -16.73 -6.18 -2.40
C PHE A 81 -17.37 -7.56 -2.55
N ALA A 82 -17.63 -8.00 -3.78
CA ALA A 82 -18.03 -9.39 -4.03
C ALA A 82 -16.94 -10.38 -3.56
N ALA A 83 -15.67 -10.06 -3.78
CA ALA A 83 -14.56 -10.86 -3.28
C ALA A 83 -14.45 -10.84 -1.75
N LEU A 84 -14.61 -9.67 -1.12
CA LEU A 84 -14.60 -9.50 0.33
C LEU A 84 -15.76 -10.22 1.02
N ASP A 85 -16.97 -10.16 0.46
CA ASP A 85 -18.16 -10.85 0.99
C ASP A 85 -17.93 -12.38 1.11
N ILE A 86 -17.07 -12.95 0.27
CA ILE A 86 -16.69 -14.36 0.33
C ILE A 86 -15.48 -14.59 1.25
N GLN A 87 -14.47 -13.72 1.18
CA GLN A 87 -13.19 -13.92 1.86
C GLN A 87 -13.23 -13.56 3.34
N ASP A 88 -14.06 -12.60 3.77
CA ASP A 88 -14.01 -12.05 5.13
C ASP A 88 -14.05 -13.13 6.21
N GLU A 89 -15.04 -14.02 6.13
CA GLU A 89 -15.21 -15.09 7.11
C GLU A 89 -14.05 -16.10 7.05
N LEU A 90 -13.59 -16.48 5.85
CA LEU A 90 -12.47 -17.42 5.70
C LEU A 90 -11.17 -16.88 6.26
N GLN A 91 -10.88 -15.60 6.01
CA GLN A 91 -9.67 -14.94 6.48
C GLN A 91 -9.66 -14.86 8.02
N THR A 92 -10.80 -14.64 8.66
CA THR A 92 -10.89 -14.60 10.14
C THR A 92 -10.66 -15.97 10.81
N LEU A 93 -10.69 -17.06 10.04
CA LEU A 93 -10.41 -18.39 10.57
C LEU A 93 -8.91 -18.66 10.76
N TYR A 94 -8.02 -17.90 10.13
CA TYR A 94 -6.58 -17.99 10.41
C TYR A 94 -6.25 -17.33 11.75
N THR A 95 -5.41 -17.99 12.55
CA THR A 95 -4.99 -17.49 13.87
C THR A 95 -3.63 -16.81 13.84
N SER A 96 -2.97 -16.82 12.69
CA SER A 96 -1.67 -16.18 12.41
C SER A 96 -1.80 -15.15 11.29
N GLY A 97 -0.81 -15.09 10.40
CA GLY A 97 -0.80 -14.30 9.19
C GLY A 97 -1.85 -14.76 8.20
N THR A 98 -2.66 -13.80 7.77
CA THR A 98 -3.50 -13.88 6.58
C THR A 98 -3.57 -12.50 5.93
N VAL A 99 -3.86 -12.43 4.64
CA VAL A 99 -3.91 -11.15 3.93
C VAL A 99 -4.85 -11.20 2.74
N PHE A 100 -5.76 -10.22 2.67
CA PHE A 100 -6.51 -9.97 1.44
C PHE A 100 -5.77 -8.96 0.55
N HIS A 101 -5.47 -9.35 -0.68
CA HIS A 101 -4.82 -8.47 -1.64
C HIS A 101 -5.84 -7.81 -2.57
N ALA A 102 -6.08 -6.51 -2.38
CA ALA A 102 -6.81 -5.71 -3.34
C ALA A 102 -5.85 -5.27 -4.46
N PHE A 103 -5.76 -6.04 -5.55
CA PHE A 103 -4.96 -5.67 -6.72
C PHE A 103 -5.72 -4.65 -7.58
N LEU A 104 -5.23 -3.41 -7.69
CA LEU A 104 -5.99 -2.27 -8.21
C LEU A 104 -5.67 -1.89 -9.67
N GLY A 105 -4.82 -2.65 -10.35
CA GLY A 105 -4.30 -2.29 -11.68
C GLY A 105 -3.32 -1.13 -11.58
N GLU A 106 -3.79 0.10 -11.43
CA GLU A 106 -2.93 1.27 -11.18
C GLU A 106 -3.30 1.98 -9.86
N LYS A 107 -2.61 3.09 -9.56
CA LYS A 107 -2.92 3.87 -8.37
C LYS A 107 -4.34 4.47 -8.47
N LEU A 108 -5.03 4.57 -7.34
CA LEU A 108 -6.34 5.23 -7.33
C LEU A 108 -6.23 6.72 -7.69
N PRO A 109 -7.30 7.33 -8.23
CA PRO A 109 -7.27 8.72 -8.71
C PRO A 109 -6.88 9.75 -7.63
N SER A 110 -7.23 9.49 -6.37
CA SER A 110 -6.90 10.36 -5.26
C SER A 110 -6.67 9.60 -3.96
N TRP A 111 -5.95 10.21 -3.02
CA TRP A 111 -5.81 9.69 -1.66
C TRP A 111 -7.16 9.61 -0.94
N LYS A 112 -8.11 10.50 -1.27
CA LYS A 112 -9.48 10.48 -0.74
C LYS A 112 -10.19 9.18 -1.16
N SER A 113 -10.05 8.77 -2.42
CA SER A 113 -10.59 7.50 -2.92
C SER A 113 -10.00 6.29 -2.16
N ALA A 114 -8.70 6.30 -1.89
CA ALA A 114 -8.05 5.26 -1.10
C ALA A 114 -8.54 5.24 0.35
N ALA A 115 -8.64 6.40 1.00
CA ALA A 115 -9.13 6.53 2.37
C ALA A 115 -10.57 6.05 2.51
N THR A 116 -11.46 6.43 1.58
CA THR A 116 -12.84 5.96 1.53
C THR A 116 -12.90 4.46 1.40
N LEU A 117 -12.13 3.86 0.47
CA LEU A 117 -12.12 2.41 0.30
C LEU A 117 -11.64 1.68 1.56
N ILE A 118 -10.53 2.14 2.15
CA ILE A 118 -9.98 1.58 3.40
C ILE A 118 -11.03 1.61 4.51
N ARG A 119 -11.71 2.75 4.67
CA ARG A 119 -12.75 2.94 5.69
C ARG A 119 -13.95 2.02 5.44
N THR A 120 -14.46 1.97 4.21
CA THR A 120 -15.57 1.09 3.85
C THR A 120 -15.23 -0.37 4.16
N ILE A 121 -13.99 -0.81 3.86
CA ILE A 121 -13.57 -2.18 4.19
C ILE A 121 -13.50 -2.38 5.71
N ALA A 122 -12.84 -1.47 6.44
CA ALA A 122 -12.67 -1.58 7.89
C ALA A 122 -14.00 -1.56 8.68
N GLU A 123 -15.00 -0.83 8.20
CA GLU A 123 -16.30 -0.72 8.88
C GLU A 123 -17.26 -1.86 8.57
N ASN A 124 -17.14 -2.48 7.38
CA ASN A 124 -18.09 -3.51 6.92
C ASN A 124 -17.57 -4.95 7.07
N TYR A 125 -16.27 -5.14 7.27
CA TYR A 125 -15.64 -6.47 7.29
C TYR A 125 -14.71 -6.64 8.49
N LYS A 126 -14.41 -7.89 8.84
CA LYS A 126 -13.66 -8.28 10.04
C LYS A 126 -12.23 -8.76 9.75
N LEU A 127 -11.87 -8.97 8.48
CA LEU A 127 -10.57 -9.48 8.10
C LEU A 127 -9.42 -8.69 8.75
N PRO A 128 -8.40 -9.37 9.28
CA PRO A 128 -7.40 -8.72 10.12
C PRO A 128 -6.39 -7.89 9.33
N TYR A 129 -6.20 -8.20 8.04
CA TYR A 129 -5.21 -7.53 7.20
C TYR A 129 -5.60 -7.55 5.73
N TYR A 130 -5.55 -6.37 5.12
CA TYR A 130 -5.75 -6.18 3.69
C TYR A 130 -4.78 -5.13 3.15
N THR A 131 -4.53 -5.20 1.83
CA THR A 131 -3.60 -4.32 1.14
C THR A 131 -4.26 -3.70 -0.08
N LEU A 132 -3.97 -2.42 -0.34
CA LEU A 132 -4.20 -1.80 -1.64
C LEU A 132 -2.92 -1.92 -2.46
N SER A 133 -2.98 -2.70 -3.54
CA SER A 133 -1.80 -3.11 -4.32
C SER A 133 -1.92 -2.67 -5.77
N PRO A 134 -1.57 -1.40 -6.10
CA PRO A 134 -1.44 -0.96 -7.48
C PRO A 134 -0.22 -1.62 -8.15
N THR A 135 -0.32 -1.85 -9.46
CA THR A 135 0.84 -2.09 -10.34
C THR A 135 1.36 -0.74 -10.83
N TYR A 136 2.68 -0.61 -10.89
CA TYR A 136 3.35 0.57 -11.41
C TYR A 136 4.62 0.16 -12.15
N SER A 137 5.13 1.06 -12.99
CA SER A 137 6.33 0.82 -13.77
C SER A 137 7.41 1.84 -13.39
N VAL A 138 8.68 1.46 -13.55
CA VAL A 138 9.83 2.32 -13.26
C VAL A 138 10.73 2.37 -14.49
N CYS A 139 10.97 3.57 -15.01
CA CYS A 139 12.00 3.84 -15.99
C CYS A 139 13.29 4.28 -15.28
N LYS A 140 14.43 3.78 -15.73
CA LYS A 140 15.74 4.15 -15.17
C LYS A 140 16.05 5.65 -15.30
N ASN A 141 15.54 6.28 -16.36
CA ASN A 141 15.81 7.69 -16.67
C ASN A 141 14.71 8.63 -16.14
N HIS A 142 13.44 8.21 -16.19
CA HIS A 142 12.29 9.07 -15.89
C HIS A 142 11.56 8.72 -14.59
N GLY A 143 11.94 7.64 -13.92
CA GLY A 143 11.36 7.23 -12.64
C GLY A 143 9.99 6.59 -12.76
N TYR A 144 9.10 6.92 -11.83
CA TYR A 144 7.79 6.29 -11.65
C TYR A 144 6.83 6.56 -12.82
N ILE A 145 6.15 5.51 -13.27
CA ILE A 145 5.11 5.53 -14.30
C ILE A 145 3.89 4.78 -13.73
N ALA A 146 2.70 5.37 -13.83
CA ALA A 146 1.48 4.73 -13.35
C ALA A 146 1.10 3.54 -14.23
N GLY A 147 0.64 2.46 -13.58
CA GLY A 147 0.16 1.26 -14.26
C GLY A 147 1.25 0.37 -14.84
N GLU A 148 0.81 -0.62 -15.61
CA GLU A 148 1.64 -1.59 -16.31
C GLU A 148 2.06 -1.05 -17.68
N VAL A 149 3.29 -0.56 -17.78
CA VAL A 149 3.81 0.10 -18.98
C VAL A 149 5.21 -0.45 -19.22
N TYR A 150 5.38 -1.38 -20.16
CA TYR A 150 6.67 -2.06 -20.44
C TYR A 150 7.71 -1.20 -21.18
N THR A 151 7.26 -0.13 -21.83
CA THR A 151 8.10 0.78 -22.63
C THR A 151 7.85 2.20 -22.17
N CYS A 152 8.92 2.92 -21.78
CA CYS A 152 8.81 4.27 -21.26
C CYS A 152 8.25 5.22 -22.34
N PRO A 153 7.18 5.97 -22.05
CA PRO A 153 6.58 6.88 -23.02
C PRO A 153 7.47 8.09 -23.34
N HIS A 154 8.51 8.37 -22.54
CA HIS A 154 9.38 9.53 -22.69
C HIS A 154 10.67 9.24 -23.46
N CYS A 155 11.34 8.10 -23.22
CA CYS A 155 12.57 7.72 -23.95
C CYS A 155 12.45 6.46 -24.82
N GLY A 156 11.34 5.72 -24.76
CA GLY A 156 11.20 4.45 -25.48
C GLY A 156 12.01 3.28 -24.91
N GLU A 157 12.71 3.46 -23.79
CA GLU A 157 13.45 2.37 -23.15
C GLU A 157 12.53 1.42 -22.37
N LYS A 158 13.01 0.19 -22.14
CA LYS A 158 12.29 -0.82 -21.33
C LYS A 158 12.17 -0.38 -19.87
N THR A 159 11.00 -0.59 -19.28
CA THR A 159 10.73 -0.34 -17.87
C THR A 159 10.79 -1.63 -17.04
N GLU A 160 10.88 -1.47 -15.73
CA GLU A 160 10.61 -2.53 -14.76
C GLU A 160 9.18 -2.39 -14.24
N VAL A 161 8.38 -3.46 -14.32
CA VAL A 161 6.98 -3.45 -13.86
C VAL A 161 6.96 -4.06 -12.48
N TYR A 162 6.50 -3.30 -11.50
CA TYR A 162 6.41 -3.71 -10.10
C TYR A 162 4.96 -4.02 -9.74
N SER A 163 4.76 -5.19 -9.17
CA SER A 163 3.51 -5.56 -8.52
C SER A 163 3.81 -6.30 -7.22
N ARG A 164 2.80 -6.46 -6.37
CA ARG A 164 2.93 -7.28 -5.17
C ARG A 164 2.81 -8.75 -5.57
N ILE A 165 3.82 -9.55 -5.26
CA ILE A 165 3.84 -10.99 -5.57
C ILE A 165 2.99 -11.76 -4.57
N THR A 166 3.34 -11.67 -3.29
CA THR A 166 2.58 -12.16 -2.15
C THR A 166 2.63 -11.12 -1.05
N GLY A 167 3.73 -11.01 -0.31
CA GLY A 167 3.89 -10.07 0.79
C GLY A 167 4.55 -8.74 0.44
N TYR A 168 5.29 -8.63 -0.67
CA TYR A 168 6.12 -7.46 -1.00
C TYR A 168 6.15 -7.15 -2.50
N TYR A 169 6.63 -5.95 -2.84
CA TYR A 169 6.78 -5.51 -4.23
C TYR A 169 8.06 -6.06 -4.85
N ARG A 170 7.95 -6.60 -6.06
CA ARG A 170 9.08 -7.13 -6.83
C ARG A 170 8.83 -6.95 -8.33
N PRO A 171 9.86 -6.69 -9.15
CA PRO A 171 9.69 -6.66 -10.59
C PRO A 171 9.08 -7.97 -11.10
N VAL A 172 8.01 -7.90 -11.87
CA VAL A 172 7.29 -9.05 -12.44
C VAL A 172 8.25 -9.90 -13.28
N GLN A 173 9.22 -9.27 -13.94
CA GLN A 173 10.25 -9.95 -14.73
C GLN A 173 11.13 -10.91 -13.91
N ASN A 174 11.17 -10.75 -12.58
CA ASN A 174 11.98 -11.54 -11.66
C ASN A 174 11.17 -12.60 -10.89
N TRP A 175 9.92 -12.86 -11.29
CA TRP A 175 9.05 -13.84 -10.66
C TRP A 175 9.31 -15.25 -11.23
N ASN A 176 8.96 -16.29 -10.47
CA ASN A 176 9.04 -17.66 -10.97
C ASN A 176 7.92 -17.93 -12.00
N ASP A 177 8.04 -19.01 -12.77
CA ASP A 177 7.11 -19.33 -13.86
C ASP A 177 5.64 -19.39 -13.39
N GLY A 178 5.37 -20.04 -12.26
CA GLY A 178 4.01 -20.17 -11.74
C GLY A 178 3.44 -18.84 -11.26
N LYS A 179 4.24 -17.99 -10.60
CA LYS A 179 3.82 -16.63 -10.23
C LYS A 179 3.66 -15.72 -11.43
N THR A 180 4.44 -15.94 -12.49
CA THR A 180 4.28 -15.23 -13.75
C THR A 180 2.97 -15.63 -14.44
N GLN A 181 2.58 -16.91 -14.40
CA GLN A 181 1.27 -17.34 -14.90
C GLN A 181 0.13 -16.79 -14.03
N GLU A 182 0.23 -16.90 -12.70
CA GLU A 182 -0.73 -16.31 -11.77
C GLU A 182 -0.95 -14.81 -12.03
N TYR A 183 0.13 -14.08 -12.35
CA TYR A 183 0.03 -12.66 -12.72
C TYR A 183 -0.73 -12.44 -14.02
N LYS A 184 -0.53 -13.29 -15.04
CA LYS A 184 -1.24 -13.20 -16.32
C LYS A 184 -2.73 -13.49 -16.20
N ASP A 185 -3.08 -14.47 -15.36
CA ASP A 185 -4.48 -14.88 -15.15
C ASP A 185 -5.23 -13.92 -14.23
N ARG A 186 -4.51 -13.01 -13.57
CA ARG A 186 -5.05 -12.11 -12.56
C ARG A 186 -5.97 -11.07 -13.19
N VAL A 187 -7.19 -11.03 -12.68
CA VAL A 187 -8.12 -9.93 -12.91
C VAL A 187 -7.95 -8.93 -11.77
N VAL A 188 -7.66 -7.68 -12.12
CA VAL A 188 -7.54 -6.59 -11.15
C VAL A 188 -8.92 -6.02 -10.80
N TYR A 189 -9.08 -5.56 -9.57
CA TYR A 189 -10.33 -4.95 -9.12
C TYR A 189 -10.53 -3.60 -9.80
N ALA A 190 -11.67 -3.42 -10.44
CA ALA A 190 -12.00 -2.21 -11.17
C ALA A 190 -12.49 -1.13 -10.20
N PRO A 191 -11.83 0.04 -10.12
CA PRO A 191 -12.28 1.16 -9.28
C PRO A 191 -13.72 1.59 -9.57
N GLU A 192 -14.15 1.47 -10.84
CA GLU A 192 -15.50 1.75 -11.32
C GLU A 192 -16.56 0.87 -10.63
N LYS A 193 -16.17 -0.33 -10.20
CA LYS A 193 -17.01 -1.35 -9.58
C LYS A 193 -16.91 -1.37 -8.07
N PHE A 194 -16.23 -0.40 -7.45
CA PHE A 194 -16.27 -0.25 -6.01
C PHE A 194 -17.68 0.22 -5.68
N GLY A 195 -18.56 -0.76 -5.45
CA GLY A 195 -20.00 -0.56 -5.37
C GLY A 195 -20.41 0.48 -4.34
N ASN A 196 -21.70 0.80 -4.34
CA ASN A 196 -22.31 1.79 -3.46
C ASN A 196 -22.27 1.43 -1.96
N LYS A 197 -21.50 0.42 -1.52
CA LYS A 197 -21.30 0.14 -0.07
C LYS A 197 -20.66 1.38 0.55
N LYS A 198 -21.45 2.09 1.34
CA LYS A 198 -21.01 3.29 2.04
C LYS A 198 -20.38 2.91 3.39
N PRO A 199 -19.48 3.74 3.92
CA PRO A 199 -19.12 3.68 5.33
C PRO A 199 -20.39 3.67 6.19
N ILE A 200 -20.40 2.83 7.22
CA ILE A 200 -21.50 2.75 8.20
C ILE A 200 -21.53 4.06 9.01
N LEU A 201 -20.36 4.59 9.36
CA LEU A 201 -20.22 5.82 10.14
C LEU A 201 -20.29 7.08 9.25
N GLY A 202 -21.32 7.25 8.43
CA GLY A 202 -21.56 8.47 7.66
C GLY A 202 -20.41 8.94 6.75
N GLU A 203 -20.50 10.16 6.22
CA GLU A 203 -19.42 10.74 5.41
C GLU A 203 -18.15 10.95 6.22
N MET A 204 -16.99 10.97 5.56
CA MET A 204 -15.74 11.29 6.24
C MET A 204 -15.86 12.67 6.88
N PRO A 205 -15.49 12.88 8.16
CA PRO A 205 -15.47 14.20 8.78
C PRO A 205 -14.35 15.10 8.24
N TYR A 206 -13.72 14.71 7.12
CA TYR A 206 -13.09 15.69 6.26
C TYR A 206 -14.20 16.52 5.62
N ALA A 207 -14.63 17.56 6.36
CA ALA A 207 -14.92 18.82 5.72
C ALA A 207 -13.87 19.06 4.65
N ALA A 208 -14.27 19.70 3.56
CA ALA A 208 -13.36 20.13 2.51
C ALA A 208 -12.33 21.13 3.07
N ASP A 209 -11.38 20.68 3.88
CA ASP A 209 -10.00 21.03 3.66
C ASP A 209 -9.64 20.29 2.37
N GLU A 210 -10.07 20.88 1.26
CA GLU A 210 -9.09 21.12 0.23
C GLU A 210 -7.82 21.55 0.97
N CYS A 211 -6.71 20.85 0.79
CA CYS A 211 -5.45 21.56 0.90
C CYS A 211 -5.44 22.54 -0.30
N GLU A 212 -6.33 23.53 -0.24
CA GLU A 212 -6.09 24.83 -0.79
C GLU A 212 -4.90 25.32 0.03
N CYS A 213 -3.71 25.14 -0.55
CA CYS A 213 -2.76 26.23 -0.48
C CYS A 213 -3.38 27.43 -1.23
N ALA A 214 -4.48 27.97 -0.72
CA ALA A 214 -4.83 29.36 -0.92
C ALA A 214 -3.69 30.09 -0.23
N ALA A 215 -2.74 30.54 -1.04
CA ALA A 215 -1.65 31.37 -0.60
C ALA A 215 -2.26 32.68 -0.06
N ALA A 216 -2.63 32.68 1.21
CA ALA A 216 -2.46 33.88 2.00
C ALA A 216 -0.96 34.17 1.97
N GLU A 217 -0.57 35.34 1.47
CA GLU A 217 0.84 35.70 1.44
C GLU A 217 1.40 35.56 2.86
N PRO A 218 2.53 34.84 3.03
CA PRO A 218 3.09 34.61 4.34
C PRO A 218 3.54 35.95 4.93
N GLU A 219 2.89 36.40 6.01
CA GLU A 219 3.32 37.59 6.73
C GLU A 219 4.72 37.39 7.32
N LYS A 220 5.05 36.16 7.72
CA LYS A 220 6.36 35.82 8.28
C LYS A 220 6.73 34.34 8.14
N LEU A 221 7.97 34.06 7.78
CA LEU A 221 8.55 32.71 7.77
C LEU A 221 9.65 32.60 8.84
N LEU A 222 9.56 31.59 9.71
CA LEU A 222 10.57 31.28 10.72
C LEU A 222 11.19 29.90 10.46
N LEU A 223 12.50 29.83 10.25
CA LEU A 223 13.23 28.57 10.14
C LEU A 223 13.87 28.21 11.48
N PHE A 224 13.32 27.20 12.16
CA PHE A 224 13.88 26.67 13.40
C PHE A 224 15.05 25.72 13.10
N THR A 225 16.18 26.01 13.74
CA THR A 225 17.43 25.25 13.64
C THR A 225 17.99 24.93 15.03
N THR A 226 18.98 24.05 15.12
CA THR A 226 19.76 23.80 16.35
C THR A 226 21.24 24.02 16.09
N LYS A 227 22.03 24.23 17.16
CA LYS A 227 23.48 24.55 17.06
C LYS A 227 24.28 23.48 16.31
N THR A 228 23.83 22.23 16.35
CA THR A 228 24.50 21.08 15.72
C THR A 228 23.62 20.40 14.67
N CYS A 229 22.90 21.17 13.85
CA CYS A 229 21.99 20.62 12.83
C CYS A 229 22.68 20.47 11.44
N PRO A 230 23.10 19.26 11.02
CA PRO A 230 23.74 19.06 9.71
C PRO A 230 22.76 19.26 8.54
N LYS A 231 21.48 18.95 8.76
CA LYS A 231 20.41 19.03 7.76
C LYS A 231 19.90 20.46 7.53
N CYS A 232 20.16 21.38 8.47
CA CYS A 232 19.69 22.76 8.40
C CYS A 232 20.38 23.56 7.29
N ARG A 233 21.62 23.21 6.94
CA ARG A 233 22.33 23.83 5.79
C ARG A 233 21.60 23.60 4.48
N MET A 234 21.03 22.40 4.28
CA MET A 234 20.27 22.09 3.07
C MET A 234 18.94 22.86 3.03
N ALA A 235 18.24 22.94 4.16
CA ALA A 235 16.99 23.70 4.25
C ALA A 235 17.19 25.20 3.93
N LYS A 236 18.24 25.81 4.48
CA LYS A 236 18.62 27.20 4.14
C LYS A 236 18.91 27.36 2.65
N MET A 237 19.70 26.45 2.09
CA MET A 237 20.05 26.48 0.66
C MET A 237 18.81 26.39 -0.24
N PHE A 238 17.80 25.59 0.09
CA PHE A 238 16.56 25.50 -0.68
C PHE A 238 15.74 26.80 -0.62
N LEU A 239 15.64 27.41 0.56
CA LEU A 239 14.92 28.67 0.76
C LEU A 239 15.62 29.84 0.05
N ASP A 240 16.96 29.91 0.15
CA ASP A 240 17.78 30.92 -0.52
C ASP A 240 17.68 30.79 -2.05
N GLN A 241 17.71 29.56 -2.58
CA GLN A 241 17.56 29.30 -4.02
C GLN A 241 16.16 29.66 -4.54
N ALA A 242 15.13 29.54 -3.71
CA ALA A 242 13.77 29.92 -4.03
C ALA A 242 13.50 31.43 -3.86
N GLY A 243 14.47 32.20 -3.34
CA GLY A 243 14.32 33.64 -3.11
C GLY A 243 13.34 34.00 -1.99
N ILE A 244 13.00 33.05 -1.11
CA ILE A 244 12.04 33.23 -0.03
C ILE A 244 12.72 33.91 1.16
N GLN A 245 12.16 35.01 1.65
CA GLN A 245 12.65 35.68 2.86
C GLN A 245 12.21 34.92 4.11
N TYR A 246 13.15 34.57 4.99
CA TYR A 246 12.88 33.87 6.26
C TYR A 246 13.78 34.38 7.39
N GLU A 247 13.30 34.28 8.62
CA GLU A 247 14.08 34.53 9.83
C GLU A 247 14.57 33.20 10.42
N THR A 248 15.86 33.08 10.73
CA THR A 248 16.39 31.88 11.37
C THR A 248 16.29 32.00 12.88
N VAL A 249 15.62 31.04 13.52
CA VAL A 249 15.56 30.92 14.98
C VAL A 249 16.35 29.69 15.42
N VAL A 250 17.26 29.86 16.37
CA VAL A 250 17.91 28.72 17.04
C VAL A 250 17.01 28.29 18.19
N ALA A 251 16.44 27.09 18.09
CA ALA A 251 15.49 26.56 19.06
C ALA A 251 16.09 26.46 20.48
N ASP A 252 17.40 26.17 20.56
CA ASP A 252 18.14 26.06 21.82
C ASP A 252 18.28 27.41 22.55
N ASP A 253 18.28 28.53 21.80
CA ASP A 253 18.43 29.88 22.35
C ASP A 253 17.07 30.55 22.62
N ASN A 254 15.97 30.02 22.05
CA ASN A 254 14.60 30.55 22.21
C ASN A 254 13.61 29.41 22.52
N PRO A 255 13.69 28.80 23.72
CA PRO A 255 12.89 27.62 24.07
C PRO A 255 11.39 27.93 24.19
N ASP A 256 11.02 29.16 24.55
CA ASP A 256 9.61 29.56 24.69
C ASP A 256 8.92 29.64 23.33
N LEU A 257 9.58 30.23 22.33
CA LEU A 257 9.08 30.30 20.95
C LEU A 257 9.01 28.91 20.30
N ALA A 258 10.00 28.05 20.57
CA ALA A 258 9.97 26.65 20.12
C ALA A 258 8.81 25.86 20.75
N ARG A 259 8.47 26.14 22.02
CA ARG A 259 7.33 25.51 22.71
C ARG A 259 5.99 26.03 22.20
N GLU A 260 5.88 27.34 21.98
CA GLU A 260 4.68 28.00 21.42
C GLU A 260 4.28 27.36 20.08
N TYR A 261 5.23 27.20 19.17
CA TYR A 261 4.98 26.52 17.90
C TYR A 261 5.09 24.99 18.00
N GLY A 262 5.42 24.42 19.15
CA GLY A 262 5.52 22.96 19.34
C GLY A 262 6.54 22.29 18.40
N ILE A 263 7.73 22.89 18.26
CA ILE A 263 8.84 22.40 17.45
C ILE A 263 9.50 21.21 18.16
N LYS A 264 9.49 20.04 17.53
CA LYS A 264 10.05 18.79 18.07
C LYS A 264 11.33 18.33 17.38
N GLU A 265 11.61 18.87 16.20
CA GLU A 265 12.78 18.52 15.39
C GLU A 265 13.27 19.71 14.56
N ALA A 266 14.55 19.67 14.16
CA ALA A 266 15.18 20.66 13.31
C ALA A 266 15.80 19.99 12.06
N PRO A 267 15.70 20.60 10.86
CA PRO A 267 15.04 21.88 10.56
C PRO A 267 13.51 21.76 10.47
N THR A 268 12.81 22.78 10.98
CA THR A 268 11.36 22.97 10.79
C THR A 268 11.10 24.41 10.35
N LEU A 269 10.40 24.58 9.23
CA LEU A 269 9.93 25.88 8.75
C LEU A 269 8.51 26.13 9.27
N VAL A 270 8.29 27.29 9.86
CA VAL A 270 6.97 27.77 10.30
C VAL A 270 6.54 28.90 9.37
N VAL A 271 5.40 28.73 8.74
CA VAL A 271 4.76 29.73 7.87
C VAL A 271 3.64 30.37 8.67
N ILE A 272 3.75 31.66 8.98
CA ILE A 272 2.75 32.43 9.72
C ILE A 272 1.91 33.23 8.72
N THR A 273 0.61 33.03 8.77
CA THR A 273 -0.41 33.75 7.99
C THR A 273 -1.43 34.38 8.94
N ALA A 274 -2.29 35.27 8.43
CA ALA A 274 -3.36 35.91 9.20
C ALA A 274 -4.35 34.92 9.86
N GLU A 275 -4.36 33.66 9.39
CA GLU A 275 -5.29 32.60 9.82
C GLU A 275 -4.62 31.58 10.75
N GLY A 276 -3.29 31.62 10.92
CA GLY A 276 -2.58 30.71 11.82
C GLY A 276 -1.12 30.44 11.43
N ALA A 277 -0.53 29.41 12.05
CA ALA A 277 0.86 29.01 11.81
C ALA A 277 0.94 27.53 11.35
N THR A 278 1.50 27.31 10.17
CA THR A 278 1.69 25.98 9.57
C THR A 278 3.14 25.54 9.68
N LYS A 279 3.36 24.24 9.96
CA LYS A 279 4.70 23.68 10.23
C LYS A 279 5.12 22.68 9.16
N ILE A 280 6.34 22.85 8.65
CA ILE A 280 6.93 22.02 7.62
C ILE A 280 8.27 21.51 8.15
N ALA A 281 8.27 20.28 8.64
CA ALA A 281 9.47 19.65 9.19
C ALA A 281 10.24 18.86 8.12
N ASN A 282 11.55 18.69 8.31
CA ASN A 282 12.49 17.96 7.42
C ASN A 282 12.85 18.70 6.11
N PRO A 283 14.14 18.72 5.69
CA PRO A 283 14.57 19.37 4.45
C PRO A 283 13.80 18.96 3.18
N SER A 284 13.37 17.71 3.06
CA SER A 284 12.67 17.24 1.86
C SER A 284 11.31 17.91 1.68
N ASN A 285 10.59 18.13 2.78
CA ASN A 285 9.29 18.80 2.75
C ASN A 285 9.45 20.32 2.54
N ILE A 286 10.49 20.91 3.14
CA ILE A 286 10.86 22.32 2.92
C ILE A 286 11.19 22.55 1.43
N LYS A 287 11.89 21.61 0.79
CA LYS A 287 12.15 21.68 -0.66
C LYS A 287 10.84 21.63 -1.46
N ALA A 288 9.93 20.70 -1.13
CA ALA A 288 8.64 20.60 -1.80
C ALA A 288 7.80 21.89 -1.67
N PHE A 289 7.88 22.56 -0.51
CA PHE A 289 7.28 23.88 -0.30
C PHE A 289 7.90 24.94 -1.22
N CYS A 290 9.24 25.02 -1.26
CA CYS A 290 9.95 25.95 -2.14
C CYS A 290 9.58 25.74 -3.62
N ASP A 291 9.55 24.48 -4.08
CA ASP A 291 9.20 24.11 -5.45
C ASP A 291 7.74 24.45 -5.80
N ALA A 292 6.85 24.49 -4.80
CA ALA A 292 5.46 24.90 -4.97
C ALA A 292 5.31 26.43 -5.02
N THR A 293 6.04 27.17 -4.17
CA THR A 293 5.99 28.64 -4.13
C THR A 293 6.59 29.29 -5.37
N VAL A 294 7.63 28.70 -5.98
CA VAL A 294 8.26 29.23 -7.22
C VAL A 294 7.37 29.04 -8.47
N LYS A 295 6.37 28.14 -8.41
CA LYS A 295 5.46 27.85 -9.53
C LYS A 295 4.15 28.66 -9.48
N ALA A 296 3.89 29.36 -8.38
CA ALA A 296 2.78 30.30 -8.22
C ALA A 296 3.19 31.69 -8.71
#